data_AF-U5CUC8-F1
#
_entry.id   AF-U5CUC8-F1
#
_cell.length_a   1.000
_cell.length_b   1.000
_cell.length_c   1.000
_cell.angle_alpha   90.00
_cell.angle_beta   90.00
_cell.angle_gamma   90.00
#
_symmetry.space_group_name_H-M   'P 1'
#
loop_
_entity.id
_entity.type
_entity.pdbx_description
1 polymer ?
#
loop_
_entity_poly.entity_id
_entity_poly.type
_entity_poly.pdbx_seq_one_letter_code
_entity_poly.pdbx_strand_id
1 'polypeptide(L)'
;MAVITVHHPLTFAFGLLGNIIGIMVYLAPLPTFYRVYKKKSTEGFKSLPYVVALFSAMLWLYYSLLKIDAYLLITINSVGCVIELMYIAMFLAYAPKKAKVVLATFFICIYKADVPI
;
A
#
# COMPACT_ATOMS: atom_id res chain seq x y z
N MET A 1 -5.69 -21.64 18.17
CA MET A 1 -6.30 -21.84 16.83
C MET A 1 -7.42 -20.83 16.73
N ALA A 2 -7.18 -19.67 16.11
CA ALA A 2 -8.23 -18.66 15.95
C ALA A 2 -9.26 -19.20 14.95
N VAL A 3 -10.28 -19.85 15.50
CA VAL A 3 -11.46 -20.28 14.77
C VAL A 3 -12.10 -19.01 14.23
N ILE A 4 -12.26 -18.94 12.93
CA ILE A 4 -13.09 -17.95 12.26
C ILE A 4 -14.48 -18.07 12.90
N THR A 5 -14.76 -17.23 13.89
CA THR A 5 -16.05 -17.20 14.59
C THR A 5 -17.04 -16.51 13.66
N VAL A 6 -17.64 -17.30 12.76
CA VAL A 6 -18.63 -16.87 11.76
C VAL A 6 -19.95 -16.51 12.45
N HIS A 7 -19.99 -15.46 13.26
CA HIS A 7 -21.23 -15.02 13.91
C HIS A 7 -22.14 -14.23 12.96
N HIS A 8 -21.59 -13.70 11.85
CA HIS A 8 -22.35 -12.95 10.83
C HIS A 8 -21.90 -13.30 9.40
N PRO A 9 -22.67 -14.09 8.63
CA PRO A 9 -22.28 -14.51 7.28
C PRO A 9 -22.15 -13.34 6.30
N LEU A 10 -22.91 -12.26 6.49
CA LEU A 10 -22.85 -11.07 5.65
C LEU A 10 -21.53 -10.31 5.80
N THR A 11 -21.04 -10.12 7.03
CA THR A 11 -19.77 -9.40 7.27
C THR A 11 -18.60 -10.16 6.65
N PHE A 12 -18.61 -11.48 6.72
CA PHE A 12 -17.63 -12.32 6.04
C PHE A 12 -17.72 -12.19 4.52
N ALA A 13 -18.93 -12.28 3.94
CA ALA A 13 -19.14 -12.13 2.51
C ALA A 13 -18.66 -10.77 1.98
N PHE A 14 -19.02 -9.67 2.66
CA PHE A 14 -18.54 -8.33 2.31
C PHE A 14 -17.03 -8.17 2.52
N GLY A 15 -16.46 -8.78 3.56
CA GLY A 15 -15.01 -8.78 3.77
C GLY A 15 -14.26 -9.50 2.65
N LEU A 16 -14.78 -10.63 2.16
CA LEU A 16 -14.20 -11.37 1.04
C LEU A 16 -14.32 -10.59 -0.27
N LEU A 17 -15.49 -10.05 -0.57
CA LEU A 17 -15.69 -9.18 -1.73
C LEU A 17 -14.77 -7.96 -1.69
N GLY A 18 -14.63 -7.34 -0.52
CA GLY A 18 -13.71 -6.23 -0.30
C GLY A 18 -12.25 -6.60 -0.54
N ASN A 19 -11.82 -7.82 -0.17
CA ASN A 19 -10.49 -8.32 -0.48
C ASN A 19 -10.28 -8.48 -1.99
N ILE A 20 -11.24 -9.11 -2.69
CA ILE A 20 -11.15 -9.32 -4.15
C ILE A 20 -11.06 -7.97 -4.88
N ILE A 21 -11.95 -7.04 -4.56
CA ILE A 21 -11.97 -5.69 -5.16
C ILE A 21 -10.70 -4.92 -4.78
N GLY A 22 -10.27 -4.98 -3.52
CA GLY A 22 -9.06 -4.32 -3.06
C GLY A 22 -7.82 -4.77 -3.83
N ILE A 23 -7.68 -6.09 -4.10
CA ILE A 23 -6.58 -6.60 -4.92
C ILE A 23 -6.65 -6.01 -6.32
N MET A 24 -7.83 -5.99 -6.95
CA MET A 24 -7.99 -5.39 -8.28
C MET A 24 -7.59 -3.90 -8.29
N VAL A 25 -7.93 -3.15 -7.25
CA VAL A 25 -7.55 -1.74 -7.10
C VAL A 25 -6.03 -1.58 -6.95
N TYR A 26 -5.38 -2.39 -6.11
CA TYR A 26 -3.91 -2.37 -5.99
C TYR A 26 -3.20 -2.75 -7.28
N LEU A 27 -3.81 -3.60 -8.12
CA LEU A 27 -3.26 -3.98 -9.42
C LEU A 27 -3.58 -2.97 -10.54
N ALA A 28 -4.47 -2.01 -10.32
CA ALA A 28 -4.85 -1.03 -11.35
C ALA A 28 -3.67 -0.22 -11.94
N PRO A 29 -2.61 0.13 -11.18
CA PRO A 29 -1.43 0.81 -11.72
C PRO A 29 -0.44 -0.09 -12.49
N LEU A 30 -0.66 -1.42 -12.56
CA LEU A 30 0.25 -2.33 -13.24
C LEU A 30 0.58 -1.92 -14.69
N PRO A 31 -0.38 -1.51 -15.55
CA PRO A 31 -0.06 -1.10 -16.91
C PRO A 31 0.88 0.12 -16.98
N THR A 32 0.69 1.07 -16.07
CA THR A 32 1.55 2.25 -15.93
C THR A 32 2.98 1.83 -15.58
N PHE A 33 3.12 0.94 -14.61
CA PHE A 33 4.42 0.46 -14.15
C PHE A 33 5.10 -0.48 -15.14
N TYR A 34 4.34 -1.27 -15.90
CA TYR A 34 4.86 -2.01 -17.05
C TYR A 34 5.47 -1.07 -18.09
N ARG A 35 4.81 0.07 -18.38
CA ARG A 35 5.35 1.11 -19.26
C ARG A 35 6.64 1.72 -18.71
N VAL A 36 6.70 2.04 -17.42
CA VAL A 36 7.93 2.51 -16.75
C VAL A 36 9.08 1.51 -16.92
N TYR A 37 8.82 0.22 -16.71
CA TYR A 37 9.82 -0.83 -16.90
C TYR A 37 10.33 -0.92 -18.34
N LYS A 38 9.44 -0.81 -19.34
CA LYS A 38 9.78 -0.87 -20.77
C LYS A 38 10.56 0.36 -21.22
N LYS A 39 10.17 1.55 -20.76
CA LYS A 39 10.80 2.83 -21.14
C LYS A 39 12.02 3.19 -20.30
N LYS A 40 12.27 2.44 -19.22
CA LYS A 40 13.38 2.69 -18.26
C LYS A 40 13.36 4.12 -17.71
N SER A 41 12.17 4.71 -17.64
CA SER A 41 11.93 6.09 -17.23
C SER A 41 10.54 6.18 -16.63
N THR A 42 10.38 7.02 -15.60
CA THR A 42 9.07 7.30 -15.02
C THR A 42 8.21 8.23 -15.87
N GLU A 43 8.72 8.76 -16.99
CA GLU A 43 7.97 9.60 -17.94
C GLU A 43 7.16 10.75 -17.29
N GLY A 44 7.59 11.24 -16.13
CA GLY A 44 6.90 12.29 -15.37
C GLY A 44 5.80 11.82 -14.42
N PHE A 45 5.51 10.51 -14.36
CA PHE A 45 4.66 9.91 -13.33
C PHE A 45 5.20 10.25 -11.93
N LYS A 46 4.28 10.35 -10.95
CA LYS A 46 4.59 10.72 -9.57
C LYS A 46 4.51 9.49 -8.66
N SER A 47 5.40 9.42 -7.66
CA SER A 47 5.37 8.35 -6.66
C SER A 47 4.39 8.60 -5.51
N LEU A 48 3.93 9.84 -5.33
CA LEU A 48 3.13 10.26 -4.18
C LEU A 48 1.90 9.36 -3.91
N PRO A 49 1.09 8.96 -4.92
CA PRO A 49 -0.07 8.10 -4.66
C PRO A 49 0.31 6.78 -3.99
N TYR A 50 1.42 6.16 -4.38
CA TYR A 50 1.87 4.87 -3.86
C TYR A 50 2.41 4.97 -2.43
N VAL A 51 3.05 6.09 -2.11
CA VAL A 51 3.56 6.36 -0.76
C VAL A 51 2.40 6.62 0.21
N VAL A 52 1.41 7.40 -0.21
CA VAL A 52 0.21 7.66 0.58
C VAL A 52 -0.59 6.38 0.77
N ALA A 53 -0.74 5.56 -0.27
CA ALA A 53 -1.40 4.26 -0.19
C ALA A 53 -0.68 3.29 0.75
N LEU A 54 0.66 3.21 0.68
CA LEU A 54 1.47 2.42 1.62
C LEU A 54 1.25 2.88 3.07
N PHE A 55 1.32 4.19 3.32
CA PHE A 55 1.09 4.73 4.66
C PHE A 55 -0.31 4.43 5.17
N SER A 56 -1.33 4.59 4.32
CA SER A 56 -2.71 4.24 4.66
C SER A 56 -2.85 2.74 4.98
N ALA A 57 -2.25 1.86 4.18
CA ALA A 57 -2.27 0.41 4.42
C ALA A 57 -1.60 0.04 5.76
N MET A 58 -0.48 0.69 6.09
CA MET A 58 0.18 0.51 7.40
C MET A 58 -0.71 0.96 8.57
N LEU A 59 -1.42 2.09 8.44
CA LEU A 59 -2.38 2.55 9.45
C LEU A 59 -3.54 1.57 9.62
N TRP A 60 -4.06 1.00 8.53
CA TRP A 60 -5.09 -0.02 8.58
C TRP A 60 -4.61 -1.33 9.20
N LEU A 61 -3.37 -1.74 8.94
CA LEU A 61 -2.76 -2.87 9.63
C LEU A 61 -2.64 -2.60 11.12
N TYR A 62 -2.14 -1.43 11.52
CA TYR A 62 -2.08 -1.03 12.92
C TYR A 62 -3.46 -1.06 13.59
N TYR A 63 -4.47 -0.47 12.95
CA TYR A 63 -5.86 -0.54 13.42
C TYR A 63 -6.36 -1.98 13.58
N SER A 64 -6.04 -2.85 12.62
CA SER A 64 -6.49 -4.25 12.62
C SER A 64 -5.85 -5.06 13.74
N LEU A 65 -4.62 -4.72 14.16
CA LEU A 65 -3.97 -5.34 15.32
C LEU A 65 -4.66 -4.96 16.64
N LEU A 66 -5.31 -3.80 16.71
CA LEU A 66 -6.08 -3.35 17.88
C LEU A 66 -7.49 -3.94 17.95
N LYS A 67 -7.97 -4.56 16.86
CA LYS A 67 -9.32 -5.13 16.77
C LYS A 67 -9.29 -6.65 16.82
N ILE A 68 -10.21 -7.22 17.59
CA ILE A 68 -10.47 -8.67 17.61
C ILE A 68 -11.16 -9.04 16.27
N ASP A 69 -10.80 -10.19 15.70
CA ASP A 69 -11.38 -10.76 14.48
C ASP A 69 -11.24 -9.93 13.18
N ALA A 70 -10.22 -9.06 13.09
CA ALA A 70 -9.95 -8.23 11.91
C ALA A 70 -9.15 -8.92 10.79
N TYR A 71 -9.19 -10.26 10.70
CA TYR A 71 -8.33 -11.04 9.78
C TYR A 71 -8.42 -10.59 8.32
N LEU A 72 -9.63 -10.33 7.82
CA LEU A 72 -9.83 -9.90 6.42
C LEU A 72 -9.30 -8.48 6.13
N LEU A 73 -9.19 -7.62 7.15
CA LEU A 73 -8.54 -6.33 7.00
C LEU A 73 -7.01 -6.48 7.00
N ILE A 74 -6.49 -7.38 7.84
CA ILE A 74 -5.06 -7.71 7.88
C ILE A 74 -4.61 -8.25 6.51
N THR A 75 -5.36 -9.19 5.93
CA THR A 75 -5.00 -9.80 4.64
C THR A 75 -4.90 -8.78 3.52
N ILE A 76 -5.93 -7.96 3.33
CA ILE A 76 -5.96 -7.03 2.19
C ILE A 76 -4.91 -5.93 2.31
N ASN A 77 -4.70 -5.38 3.51
CA ASN A 77 -3.71 -4.33 3.71
C ASN A 77 -2.28 -4.87 3.71
N SER A 78 -2.06 -6.13 4.08
CA SER A 78 -0.74 -6.77 3.93
C SER A 78 -0.38 -6.93 2.47
N VAL A 79 -1.32 -7.40 1.64
CA VAL A 79 -1.15 -7.48 0.18
C VAL A 79 -0.92 -6.09 -0.42
N GLY A 80 -1.70 -5.10 0.03
CA GLY A 80 -1.52 -3.71 -0.35
C GLY A 80 -0.12 -3.17 -0.05
N CYS A 81 0.38 -3.37 1.16
CA CYS A 81 1.73 -2.97 1.55
C CYS A 81 2.80 -3.57 0.63
N VAL A 82 2.69 -4.86 0.31
CA VAL A 82 3.65 -5.53 -0.59
C VAL A 82 3.60 -4.94 -2.00
N ILE A 83 2.39 -4.73 -2.55
CA ILE A 83 2.23 -4.16 -3.90
C ILE A 83 2.74 -2.72 -3.97
N GLU A 84 2.39 -1.87 -3.00
CA GLU A 84 2.82 -0.48 -2.98
C GLU A 84 4.34 -0.36 -2.77
N LEU A 85 4.94 -1.23 -1.95
CA LEU A 85 6.40 -1.31 -1.84
C LEU A 85 7.07 -1.67 -3.17
N MET A 86 6.50 -2.60 -3.94
CA MET A 86 7.02 -2.93 -5.28
C MET A 86 6.93 -1.74 -6.23
N TYR A 87 5.83 -0.98 -6.22
CA TYR A 87 5.67 0.22 -7.02
C TYR A 87 6.66 1.32 -6.64
N ILE A 88 6.85 1.57 -5.35
CA ILE A 88 7.84 2.53 -4.85
C ILE A 88 9.26 2.10 -5.23
N ALA A 89 9.60 0.82 -5.08
CA ALA A 89 10.90 0.28 -5.45
C ALA A 89 11.17 0.45 -6.96
N MET A 90 10.19 0.14 -7.80
CA MET A 90 10.33 0.33 -9.25
C MET A 90 10.43 1.80 -9.64
N PHE A 91 9.65 2.67 -8.99
CA PHE A 91 9.78 4.11 -9.17
C PHE A 91 11.20 4.58 -8.81
N LEU A 92 11.73 4.16 -7.66
CA LEU A 92 13.08 4.50 -7.22
C LEU A 92 14.17 3.98 -8.17
N ALA A 93 13.95 2.84 -8.82
CA ALA A 93 14.88 2.31 -9.82
C ALA A 93 14.98 3.23 -11.06
N TYR A 94 13.84 3.70 -11.59
CA TYR A 94 13.76 4.39 -12.87
C TYR A 94 13.56 5.92 -12.81
N ALA A 95 13.34 6.49 -11.62
CA ALA A 95 13.11 7.92 -11.45
C ALA A 95 14.40 8.76 -11.58
N PRO A 96 14.31 10.01 -12.07
CA PRO A 96 15.42 10.95 -12.06
C PRO A 96 15.83 11.34 -10.62
N LYS A 97 17.11 11.68 -10.41
CA LYS A 97 17.68 12.01 -9.08
C LYS A 97 16.82 12.98 -8.26
N LYS A 98 16.30 14.05 -8.88
CA LYS A 98 15.42 15.04 -8.22
C LYS A 98 14.17 14.39 -7.61
N ALA A 99 13.53 13.47 -8.32
CA ALA A 99 12.33 12.78 -7.84
C ALA A 99 12.65 11.80 -6.69
N LYS A 100 13.84 11.18 -6.69
CA LYS A 100 14.29 10.34 -5.57
C LYS A 100 14.53 11.17 -4.30
N VAL A 101 15.12 12.36 -4.45
CA VAL A 101 15.34 13.29 -3.32
C VAL A 101 14.01 13.73 -2.71
N VAL A 102 13.01 14.07 -3.53
CA VAL A 102 11.67 14.43 -3.01
C VAL A 102 11.05 13.30 -2.20
N LEU A 103 11.17 12.05 -2.67
CA LEU A 103 10.66 10.89 -1.94
C LEU A 103 11.42 10.65 -0.62
N ALA A 104 12.75 10.77 -0.63
CA ALA A 104 13.56 10.65 0.57
C ALA A 104 13.21 11.75 1.59
N THR A 105 13.06 13.00 1.15
CA THR A 105 12.62 14.11 2.00
C THR A 105 11.26 13.84 2.62
N PHE A 106 10.31 13.26 1.87
CA PHE A 106 8.99 12.91 2.39
C PHE A 106 9.07 11.90 3.55
N PHE A 107 9.85 10.81 3.40
CA PHE A 107 10.06 9.84 4.49
C PHE A 107 10.79 10.46 5.69
N ILE A 108 11.75 11.35 5.45
CA ILE A 108 12.45 12.08 6.53
C ILE A 108 11.48 13.01 7.27
N CYS A 109 10.59 13.70 6.56
CA CYS A 109 9.57 14.56 7.17
C CYS A 109 8.59 13.75 8.02
N ILE A 110 8.17 12.57 7.57
CA ILE A 110 7.35 11.66 8.39
C ILE A 110 8.12 11.24 9.65
N TYR A 111 9.35 10.75 9.50
CA TYR A 111 10.17 10.34 10.64
C TYR A 111 10.38 11.48 11.64
N LYS A 112 10.60 12.71 11.17
CA LYS A 112 10.75 13.88 12.03
C LYS A 112 9.45 14.33 12.68
N ALA A 113 8.29 14.09 12.06
CA ALA A 113 7.01 14.41 12.67
C ALA A 113 6.69 13.50 13.87
N ASP A 114 7.20 12.27 13.88
CA ASP A 114 7.03 11.31 14.97
C ASP A 114 8.04 11.48 16.13
N VAL A 115 9.08 12.32 15.96
CA VAL A 115 10.06 12.63 17.02
C VAL A 115 9.80 14.05 17.54
N PRO A 116 9.17 14.21 18.73
CA PRO A 116 8.99 15.53 19.32
C PRO A 116 10.37 16.10 19.72
N ILE A 117 10.64 17.34 19.29
CA ILE A 117 11.81 18.13 19.68
C ILE A 117 11.69 18.50 21.17
#